data_AF-A0A3R8TEQ5-F1
#
_entry.id   AF-A0A3R8TEQ5-F1
#
_cell.length_a   1.000
_cell.length_b   1.000
_cell.length_c   1.000
_cell.angle_alpha   90.00
_cell.angle_beta   90.00
_cell.angle_gamma   90.00
#
_symmetry.space_group_name_H-M   'P 1'
#
loop_
_entity.id
_entity.type
_entity.pdbx_description
1 polymer ?
#
loop_
_entity_poly.entity_id
_entity_poly.type
_entity_poly.pdbx_seq_one_letter_code
_entity_poly.pdbx_strand_id
1 'polypeptide(L)'
;DYLSTFMKVGTIALLAIGVCAAHPIIEAPAVSKFAGSGNGPVFAGSLFPFLFITIACGALSGFHALICSGTTPKMLEKEGQMRVIGYGGMMTESFVAVIALLTAAIL
;
A
#
# COMPACT_ATOMS: atom_id res chain seq x y z
N ASP A 1 -13.64 11.26 -13.59
CA ASP A 1 -12.31 10.75 -13.17
C ASP A 1 -11.40 11.74 -12.45
N TYR A 2 -11.44 13.05 -12.74
CA TYR A 2 -10.66 14.05 -12.02
C TYR A 2 -10.96 14.10 -10.50
N LEU A 3 -12.24 14.07 -10.12
CA LEU A 3 -12.66 14.15 -8.71
C LEU A 3 -12.07 13.00 -7.86
N SER A 4 -12.06 11.77 -8.39
CA SER A 4 -11.49 10.58 -7.73
C SER A 4 -9.97 10.67 -7.59
N THR A 5 -9.28 11.20 -8.61
CA THR A 5 -7.83 11.43 -8.55
C THR A 5 -7.48 12.49 -7.51
N PHE A 6 -8.22 13.60 -7.46
CA PHE A 6 -8.07 14.63 -6.42
C PHE A 6 -8.32 14.07 -5.01
N MET A 7 -9.35 13.24 -4.83
CA MET A 7 -9.60 12.59 -3.54
C MET A 7 -8.49 11.61 -3.15
N LYS A 8 -7.96 10.81 -4.08
CA LYS A 8 -6.87 9.85 -3.81
C LYS A 8 -5.59 10.57 -3.40
N VAL A 9 -5.17 11.59 -4.17
CA VAL A 9 -3.99 12.40 -3.85
C VAL A 9 -4.18 13.18 -2.55
N GLY A 10 -5.36 13.76 -2.32
CA GLY A 10 -5.70 14.47 -1.09
C GLY A 10 -5.64 13.57 0.15
N THR A 11 -6.14 12.35 0.05
CA THR A 11 -6.10 11.36 1.15
C THR A 11 -4.67 10.94 1.47
N ILE A 12 -3.86 10.68 0.44
CA ILE A 12 -2.43 10.32 0.61
C ILE A 12 -1.67 11.47 1.28
N ALA A 13 -1.90 12.71 0.86
CA ALA A 13 -1.25 13.88 1.46
C ALA A 13 -1.64 14.06 2.93
N LEU A 14 -2.94 13.91 3.26
CA LEU A 14 -3.43 14.03 4.62
C LEU A 14 -2.89 12.91 5.53
N LEU A 15 -2.84 11.67 5.02
CA LEU A 15 -2.19 10.55 5.70
C LEU A 15 -0.70 10.80 5.94
N ALA A 16 0.03 11.32 4.94
CA ALA A 16 1.45 11.64 5.09
C ALA A 16 1.69 12.70 6.17
N ILE A 17 0.88 13.77 6.19
CA ILE A 17 0.92 14.80 7.25
C ILE A 17 0.61 14.17 8.61
N GLY A 18 -0.39 13.29 8.68
CA GLY A 18 -0.76 12.57 9.91
C GLY A 18 0.39 11.73 10.46
N VAL A 19 1.11 11.00 9.60
CA VAL A 19 2.29 10.22 9.99
C VAL A 19 3.42 11.13 10.50
N CYS A 20 3.70 12.24 9.81
CA CYS A 20 4.72 13.20 10.24
C CYS A 20 4.38 13.83 11.60
N ALA A 21 3.11 14.15 11.84
CA ALA A 21 2.65 14.73 13.11
C ALA A 21 2.63 13.71 14.25
N ALA A 22 2.23 12.47 13.98
CA ALA A 22 2.19 11.41 14.98
C ALA A 22 3.59 10.97 15.44
N HIS A 23 4.61 11.17 14.59
CA HIS A 23 6.02 10.80 14.83
C HIS A 23 6.17 9.47 15.58
N PRO A 24 5.66 8.37 15.01
CA PRO A 24 5.58 7.12 15.74
C PRO A 24 6.96 6.52 15.94
N ILE A 25 7.22 6.01 17.14
CA ILE A 25 8.42 5.24 17.45
C ILE A 25 8.22 3.85 16.85
N ILE A 26 9.10 3.45 15.94
CA ILE A 26 9.01 2.14 15.29
C ILE A 26 9.54 1.08 16.26
N GLU A 27 8.64 0.25 16.78
CA GLU A 27 8.98 -0.95 17.54
C GLU A 27 8.83 -2.19 16.63
N ALA A 28 9.83 -2.41 15.77
CA ALA A 28 9.86 -3.56 14.85
C ALA A 28 10.88 -4.62 15.31
N PRO A 29 10.56 -5.49 16.30
CA PRO A 29 11.44 -6.58 16.70
C PRO A 29 11.61 -7.59 15.55
N ALA A 30 12.82 -8.15 15.40
CA ALA A 30 13.16 -9.10 14.34
C ALA A 30 12.27 -10.36 14.34
N VAL A 31 11.66 -10.70 15.48
CA VAL A 31 10.65 -11.75 15.61
C VAL A 31 9.47 -11.16 16.38
N SER A 32 8.31 -11.08 15.74
CA SER A 32 7.11 -10.56 16.41
C SER A 32 6.55 -11.60 17.39
N LYS A 33 5.95 -11.15 18.49
CA LYS A 33 5.25 -12.02 19.45
C LYS A 33 4.08 -12.78 18.78
N PHE A 34 3.60 -12.27 17.66
CA PHE A 34 2.56 -12.89 16.83
C PHE A 34 3.08 -14.10 16.05
N ALA A 35 4.39 -14.18 15.75
CA ALA A 35 4.98 -15.32 15.06
C ALA A 35 5.02 -16.59 15.94
N GLY A 36 5.12 -16.44 17.27
CA GLY A 36 5.21 -17.56 18.22
C GLY A 36 3.89 -17.95 18.89
N SER A 37 2.96 -17.01 19.07
CA SER A 37 1.73 -17.25 19.85
C SER A 37 0.52 -17.68 18.99
N GLY A 38 0.59 -17.56 17.67
CA GLY A 38 -0.54 -17.85 16.77
C GLY A 38 -1.74 -16.91 16.90
N ASN A 39 -1.70 -15.96 17.85
CA ASN A 39 -2.75 -14.95 18.10
C ASN A 39 -2.44 -13.66 17.35
N GLY A 40 -2.40 -13.73 16.01
CA GLY A 40 -2.28 -12.54 15.18
C GLY A 40 -3.52 -11.63 15.32
N PRO A 41 -3.35 -10.30 15.26
CA PRO A 41 -4.47 -9.35 15.42
C PRO A 41 -5.50 -9.38 14.29
N VAL A 42 -5.13 -9.96 13.12
CA VAL A 42 -6.00 -10.04 11.93
C VAL A 42 -6.36 -11.48 11.57
N PHE A 43 -5.49 -12.45 11.88
CA PHE A 43 -5.74 -13.88 11.67
C PHE A 43 -5.10 -14.69 12.79
N ALA A 44 -5.89 -15.58 13.40
CA ALA A 44 -5.37 -16.60 14.32
C ALA A 44 -4.90 -17.82 13.50
N GLY A 45 -3.64 -18.23 13.67
CA GLY A 45 -3.07 -19.34 12.90
C GLY A 45 -1.54 -19.33 12.84
N SER A 46 -0.96 -20.45 12.37
CA SER A 46 0.48 -20.57 12.17
C SER A 46 0.97 -19.70 11.01
N LEU A 47 2.13 -19.05 11.19
CA LEU A 47 2.75 -18.19 10.18
C LEU A 47 3.02 -18.93 8.86
N PHE A 48 3.39 -20.20 8.96
CA PHE A 48 3.53 -21.12 7.84
C PHE A 48 2.23 -21.92 7.64
N PRO A 49 1.67 -22.04 6.42
CA PRO A 49 2.11 -21.54 5.11
C PRO A 49 1.49 -20.19 4.69
N PHE A 50 0.64 -19.60 5.54
CA PHE A 50 -0.19 -18.45 5.20
C PHE A 50 0.62 -17.25 4.70
N LEU A 51 1.79 -16.99 5.30
CA LEU A 51 2.70 -15.92 4.89
C LEU A 51 3.03 -15.93 3.38
N PHE A 52 3.30 -17.11 2.81
CA PHE A 52 3.65 -17.23 1.39
C PHE A 52 2.47 -16.91 0.47
N ILE A 53 1.27 -17.33 0.88
CA ILE A 53 0.04 -17.08 0.12
C ILE A 53 -0.28 -15.58 0.17
N THR A 54 -0.17 -14.93 1.34
CA THR A 54 -0.42 -13.49 1.47
C THR A 54 0.57 -12.65 0.66
N ILE A 55 1.87 -13.01 0.67
CA ILE A 55 2.89 -12.32 -0.16
C ILE A 55 2.57 -12.50 -1.64
N ALA A 56 2.25 -13.73 -2.08
CA ALA A 56 1.92 -14.00 -3.48
C ALA A 56 0.66 -13.23 -3.92
N CYS A 57 -0.43 -13.28 -3.16
CA CYS A 57 -1.65 -12.54 -3.43
C CYS A 57 -1.42 -11.03 -3.46
N GLY A 58 -0.59 -10.51 -2.54
CA GLY A 58 -0.21 -9.09 -2.50
C GLY A 58 0.57 -8.66 -3.74
N ALA A 59 1.56 -9.45 -4.16
CA ALA A 59 2.33 -9.18 -5.37
C ALA A 59 1.46 -9.21 -6.63
N LEU A 60 0.62 -10.25 -6.77
CA LEU A 60 -0.30 -10.41 -7.92
C LEU A 60 -1.34 -9.27 -7.98
N SER A 61 -1.91 -8.88 -6.84
CA SER A 61 -2.86 -7.75 -6.77
C SER A 61 -2.20 -6.41 -7.09
N GLY A 62 -0.95 -6.21 -6.65
CA GLY A 62 -0.15 -5.02 -7.00
C GLY A 62 0.12 -4.92 -8.50
N PHE A 63 0.38 -6.05 -9.18
CA PHE A 63 0.50 -6.07 -10.64
C PHE A 63 -0.83 -5.75 -11.35
N HIS A 64 -1.97 -6.16 -10.82
CA HIS A 64 -3.28 -5.78 -11.36
C HIS A 64 -3.54 -4.27 -11.24
N ALA A 65 -3.03 -3.62 -10.20
CA ALA A 65 -3.09 -2.16 -10.10
C ALA A 65 -2.24 -1.48 -11.18
N LEU A 66 -1.07 -2.03 -11.53
CA LEU A 66 -0.23 -1.50 -12.61
C LEU A 66 -0.89 -1.53 -14.00
N ILE A 67 -1.63 -2.60 -14.30
CA ILE A 67 -2.21 -2.83 -15.64
C ILE A 67 -3.65 -2.31 -15.75
N CYS A 68 -4.39 -2.20 -14.64
CA CYS A 68 -5.83 -1.98 -14.65
C CYS A 68 -6.35 -0.95 -13.63
N SER A 69 -5.48 -0.31 -12.82
CA SER A 69 -5.94 0.73 -11.88
C SER A 69 -6.53 1.87 -12.69
N GLY A 70 -7.86 2.01 -12.59
CA GLY A 70 -8.72 2.76 -13.49
C GLY A 70 -8.51 4.28 -13.54
N THR A 71 -7.32 4.78 -13.21
CA THR A 71 -6.86 6.15 -13.41
C THR A 71 -5.96 6.26 -14.64
N THR A 72 -5.07 5.30 -14.91
CA THR A 72 -4.17 5.33 -16.07
C THR A 72 -4.93 5.27 -17.40
N PRO A 73 -5.79 4.29 -17.69
CA PRO A 73 -6.51 4.25 -18.97
C PRO A 73 -7.63 5.30 -19.10
N LYS A 74 -8.16 5.83 -17.98
CA LYS A 74 -9.25 6.82 -18.00
C LYS A 74 -8.76 8.27 -18.10
N MET A 75 -7.52 8.55 -17.73
CA MET A 75 -6.88 9.87 -17.90
C MET A 75 -5.99 9.95 -19.15
N LEU A 76 -5.84 8.83 -19.87
CA LEU A 76 -4.99 8.77 -21.05
C LEU A 76 -5.74 9.22 -22.30
N GLU A 77 -5.66 10.51 -22.62
CA GLU A 77 -6.22 11.05 -23.86
C GLU A 77 -5.30 10.83 -25.07
N LYS A 78 -3.98 10.69 -24.83
CA LYS A 78 -2.96 10.46 -25.88
C LYS A 78 -1.91 9.48 -25.38
N GLU A 79 -1.45 8.57 -26.26
CA GLU A 79 -0.40 7.58 -25.94
C GLU A 79 0.89 8.22 -25.40
N GLY A 80 1.25 9.43 -25.85
CA GLY A 80 2.43 10.15 -25.38
C GLY A 80 2.42 10.47 -23.87
N GLN A 81 1.25 10.48 -23.22
CA GLN A 81 1.11 10.74 -21.79
C GLN A 81 1.18 9.46 -20.94
N MET A 82 1.24 8.28 -21.56
CA MET A 82 1.15 6.98 -20.88
C MET A 82 2.26 6.78 -19.86
N ARG A 83 3.48 7.19 -20.19
CA ARG A 83 4.61 7.12 -19.25
C ARG A 83 4.42 8.02 -18.04
N VAL A 84 4.01 9.27 -18.25
CA VAL A 84 3.93 10.26 -17.16
C VAL A 84 2.78 9.91 -16.22
N ILE A 85 1.62 9.54 -16.76
CA ILE A 85 0.43 9.18 -15.97
C ILE A 85 0.65 7.83 -15.27
N GLY A 86 1.20 6.83 -15.98
CA GLY A 86 1.50 5.52 -15.40
C GLY A 86 2.55 5.60 -14.28
N TYR A 87 3.64 6.35 -14.50
CA TYR A 87 4.68 6.55 -13.49
C TYR A 87 4.16 7.34 -12.29
N GLY A 88 3.42 8.43 -12.52
CA GLY A 88 2.80 9.22 -11.45
C GLY A 88 1.81 8.40 -10.62
N GLY A 89 0.97 7.59 -11.27
CA GLY A 89 0.06 6.65 -10.59
C GLY A 89 0.81 5.65 -9.71
N MET A 90 1.88 5.05 -10.24
CA MET A 90 2.71 4.09 -9.51
C MET A 90 3.37 4.72 -8.28
N MET A 91 3.87 5.96 -8.39
CA MET A 91 4.44 6.66 -7.22
C MET A 91 3.39 6.90 -6.14
N THR A 92 2.16 7.30 -6.51
CA THR A 92 1.09 7.53 -5.53
C THR A 92 0.63 6.26 -4.82
N GLU A 93 0.51 5.14 -5.53
CA GLU A 93 0.14 3.85 -4.91
C GLU A 93 1.28 3.29 -4.04
N SER A 94 2.53 3.48 -4.45
CA SER A 94 3.70 3.10 -3.65
C SER A 94 3.74 3.86 -2.31
N PHE A 95 3.34 5.13 -2.29
CA PHE A 95 3.28 5.93 -1.07
C PHE A 95 2.26 5.39 -0.06
N VAL A 96 1.09 4.94 -0.54
CA VAL A 96 0.09 4.26 0.30
C VAL A 96 0.66 2.98 0.92
N ALA A 97 1.39 2.19 0.13
CA ALA A 97 2.03 0.97 0.62
C ALA A 97 3.06 1.26 1.73
N VAL A 98 3.84 2.34 1.60
CA VAL A 98 4.79 2.77 2.65
C VAL A 98 4.06 3.16 3.94
N ILE A 99 2.96 3.90 3.84
CA ILE A 99 2.16 4.31 5.01
C ILE A 99 1.53 3.09 5.71
N ALA A 100 1.04 2.12 4.94
CA ALA A 100 0.52 0.86 5.48
C ALA A 100 1.62 0.06 6.20
N LEU A 101 2.82 0.00 5.63
CA LEU A 101 3.98 -0.66 6.25
C LEU A 101 4.41 0.02 7.54
N LEU A 102 4.47 1.36 7.55
CA LEU A 102 4.73 2.13 8.78
C LEU A 102 3.70 1.82 9.85
N THR A 103 2.41 1.81 9.51
CA THR A 103 1.33 1.48 10.44
C THR A 103 1.49 0.07 11.03
N ALA A 104 1.87 -0.90 10.19
CA ALA A 104 2.12 -2.28 10.65
C ALA A 104 3.38 -2.41 11.51
N ALA A 105 4.41 -1.58 11.29
CA ALA A 105 5.67 -1.61 12.03
C ALA A 105 5.61 -0.93 13.41
N ILE A 106 4.52 -0.22 13.70
CA ILE A 106 4.26 0.43 14.99
C ILE A 106 3.49 -0.52 15.94
N LEU A 107 2.90 -1.59 15.39
CA LEU A 107 2.08 -2.58 16.11
C LEU A 107 2.90 -3.77 16.59
#